data_AF-A0A2I0HRJ3-F1
#
_entry.id   AF-A0A2I0HRJ3-F1
#
_cell.length_a   1.000
_cell.length_b   1.000
_cell.length_c   1.000
_cell.angle_alpha   90.00
_cell.angle_beta   90.00
_cell.angle_gamma   90.00
#
_symmetry.space_group_name_H-M   'P 1'
#
loop_
_entity.id
_entity.type
_entity.pdbx_description
1 polymer ?
#
loop_
_entity_poly.entity_id
_entity_poly.type
_entity_poly.pdbx_seq_one_letter_code
_entity_poly.pdbx_strand_id
1 'polypeptide(L)'
;MRNAAVTEPPESYPMNAGDGSYSYNKNSYFQRAATSTAKEKIDEAIATVLDITLFSSGPRASFTIADLGCSVGPNTFIAVQNIIEAVRKKYGSQAPDFQVFFNDHTANDFNTLFASLPPERNYYARSSRVLPWSIIPRVVPPFRALFLCDPLALKGAQGAAR
;
A
#
# COMPACT_ATOMS: atom_id res chain seq x y z
N MET A 1 19.22 -38.98 -10.46
CA MET A 1 18.80 -38.19 -9.28
C MET A 1 19.13 -36.73 -9.56
N ARG A 2 18.14 -35.85 -9.66
CA ARG A 2 18.37 -34.40 -9.90
C ARG A 2 18.63 -33.74 -8.56
N ASN A 3 19.80 -33.13 -8.39
CA ASN A 3 20.08 -32.26 -7.25
C ASN A 3 19.20 -31.02 -7.41
N ALA A 4 18.13 -30.92 -6.62
CA ALA A 4 17.40 -29.68 -6.45
C ALA A 4 18.32 -28.74 -5.65
N ALA A 5 18.82 -27.69 -6.31
CA ALA A 5 19.43 -26.59 -5.59
C ALA A 5 18.39 -26.05 -4.62
N VAL A 6 18.69 -26.12 -3.32
CA VAL A 6 17.92 -25.43 -2.30
C VAL A 6 18.17 -23.94 -2.57
N THR A 7 17.26 -23.30 -3.30
CA THR A 7 17.22 -21.85 -3.39
C THR A 7 16.78 -21.35 -2.03
N GLU A 8 17.73 -20.84 -1.26
CA GLU A 8 17.48 -20.02 -0.07
C GLU A 8 16.42 -18.97 -0.41
N PRO A 9 15.39 -18.76 0.43
CA PRO A 9 14.41 -17.72 0.19
C PRO A 9 15.13 -16.36 0.12
N PRO A 10 14.69 -15.43 -0.75
CA PRO A 10 15.31 -14.13 -0.86
C PRO A 10 15.30 -13.45 0.51
N GLU A 11 16.47 -12.95 0.95
CA GLU A 11 16.59 -12.25 2.21
C GLU A 11 15.60 -11.07 2.25
N SER A 12 14.79 -11.02 3.31
CA SER A 12 13.79 -9.97 3.51
C SER A 12 14.11 -9.22 4.80
N TYR A 13 14.12 -7.90 4.71
CA TYR A 13 14.44 -7.00 5.81
C TYR A 13 13.22 -6.12 6.14
N PRO A 14 12.17 -6.67 6.77
CA PRO A 14 11.01 -5.89 7.16
C PRO A 14 11.37 -4.92 8.29
N MET A 15 10.53 -3.90 8.48
CA MET A 15 10.73 -2.93 9.53
C MET A 15 10.35 -3.49 10.91
N ASN A 16 10.98 -2.95 11.96
CA ASN A 16 10.71 -3.36 13.34
C ASN A 16 9.26 -3.08 13.75
N ALA A 17 8.53 -4.15 14.07
CA ALA A 17 7.16 -4.09 14.56
C ALA A 17 7.05 -3.63 16.03
N GLY A 18 5.81 -3.49 16.50
CA GLY A 18 5.48 -3.15 17.88
C GLY A 18 5.57 -1.66 18.20
N ASP A 19 5.59 -1.35 19.50
CA ASP A 19 5.63 0.03 20.02
C ASP A 19 6.86 0.29 20.92
N GLY A 20 7.91 -0.53 20.80
CA GLY A 20 9.18 -0.31 21.50
C GLY A 20 9.91 0.95 21.02
N SER A 21 10.93 1.40 21.75
CA SER A 21 11.74 2.58 21.40
C SER A 21 12.39 2.50 20.01
N TYR A 22 12.70 1.28 19.54
CA TYR A 22 13.29 1.02 18.21
C TYR A 22 12.27 0.56 17.16
N SER A 23 10.98 0.67 17.46
CA SER A 23 9.91 0.32 16.52
C SER A 23 9.86 1.29 15.34
N TYR A 24 9.39 0.82 14.19
CA TYR A 24 9.15 1.65 13.02
C TYR A 24 8.16 2.77 13.29
N ASN A 25 7.11 2.52 14.09
CA ASN A 25 6.12 3.53 14.47
C ASN A 25 6.79 4.78 15.09
N LYS A 26 7.81 4.59 15.94
CA LYS A 26 8.52 5.67 16.64
C LYS A 26 9.70 6.25 15.87
N ASN A 27 10.18 5.58 14.82
CA ASN A 27 11.42 5.96 14.11
C ASN A 27 11.22 6.25 12.61
N SER A 28 9.98 6.39 12.14
CA SER A 28 9.64 6.60 10.72
C SER A 28 9.23 8.03 10.37
N TYR A 29 9.79 9.03 11.07
CA TYR A 29 9.47 10.44 10.88
C TYR A 29 9.73 10.93 9.45
N PHE A 30 10.84 10.51 8.83
CA PHE A 30 11.18 10.91 7.47
C PHE A 30 10.17 10.38 6.44
N GLN A 31 9.77 9.12 6.56
CA GLN A 31 8.73 8.54 5.70
C GLN A 31 7.38 9.23 5.90
N ARG A 32 7.06 9.59 7.15
CA ARG A 32 5.85 10.37 7.47
C ARG A 32 5.86 11.74 6.81
N ALA A 33 6.97 12.48 6.93
CA ALA A 33 7.13 13.79 6.32
C ALA A 33 7.01 13.70 4.78
N ALA A 34 7.67 12.71 4.17
CA ALA A 34 7.56 12.47 2.73
C ALA A 34 6.11 12.17 2.28
N THR A 35 5.37 11.37 3.06
CA THR A 35 3.94 11.09 2.81
C THR A 35 3.09 12.36 2.86
N SER A 36 3.35 13.24 3.84
CA SER A 36 2.66 14.53 3.95
C SER A 36 2.96 15.44 2.76
N THR A 37 4.22 15.55 2.33
CA THR A 37 4.59 16.35 1.16
C THR A 37 4.02 15.77 -0.14
N ALA A 38 3.89 14.45 -0.25
CA ALA A 38 3.28 13.81 -1.41
C ALA A 38 1.77 14.09 -1.55
N LYS A 39 1.09 14.54 -0.48
CA LYS A 39 -0.35 14.77 -0.47
C LYS A 39 -0.81 15.68 -1.61
N GLU A 40 -0.16 16.82 -1.80
CA GLU A 40 -0.53 17.79 -2.85
C GLU A 40 -0.42 17.17 -4.26
N LYS A 41 0.62 16.37 -4.50
CA LYS A 41 0.81 15.65 -5.76
C LYS A 41 -0.23 14.55 -5.97
N ILE A 42 -0.65 13.87 -4.90
CA ILE A 42 -1.73 12.88 -4.95
C ILE A 42 -3.05 13.57 -5.32
N ASP A 43 -3.37 14.68 -4.65
CA ASP A 43 -4.55 15.50 -4.95
C ASP A 43 -4.57 15.91 -6.43
N GLU A 44 -3.47 16.45 -6.94
CA GLU A 44 -3.33 16.87 -8.34
C GLU A 44 -3.48 15.69 -9.32
N ALA A 45 -2.78 14.58 -9.06
CA ALA A 45 -2.83 13.40 -9.91
C ALA A 45 -4.24 12.81 -9.97
N ILE A 46 -4.95 12.74 -8.85
CA ILE A 46 -6.33 12.24 -8.82
C ILE A 46 -7.28 13.23 -9.49
N ALA A 47 -7.10 14.54 -9.28
CA ALA A 47 -7.89 15.58 -9.94
C ALA A 47 -7.76 15.55 -11.47
N THR A 48 -6.58 15.22 -12.00
CA THR A 48 -6.27 15.28 -13.44
C THR A 48 -6.40 13.95 -14.17
N VAL A 49 -5.96 12.84 -13.58
CA VAL A 49 -5.80 11.55 -14.27
C VAL A 49 -7.02 10.63 -14.13
N LEU A 50 -7.74 10.70 -13.01
CA LEU A 50 -8.81 9.75 -12.71
C LEU A 50 -10.13 10.12 -13.41
N ASP A 51 -10.66 9.29 -14.31
CA ASP A 51 -11.92 9.55 -15.01
C ASP A 51 -13.12 8.89 -14.32
N ILE A 52 -14.27 9.58 -14.27
CA ILE A 52 -15.52 9.12 -13.66
C ILE A 52 -16.19 7.96 -14.43
N THR A 53 -15.91 7.86 -15.74
CA THR A 53 -16.44 6.79 -16.59
C THR A 53 -16.02 5.40 -16.10
N LEU A 54 -14.90 5.34 -15.37
CA LEU A 54 -14.38 4.14 -14.70
C LEU A 54 -15.37 3.54 -13.69
N PHE A 55 -16.14 4.35 -12.96
CA PHE A 55 -17.05 3.87 -11.91
C PHE A 55 -18.50 3.72 -12.37
N SER A 56 -18.81 4.14 -13.60
CA SER A 56 -20.16 4.11 -14.16
C SER A 56 -20.61 2.72 -14.63
N SER A 57 -19.69 1.74 -14.61
CA SER A 57 -19.91 0.37 -15.08
C SER A 57 -20.43 -0.56 -13.97
N GLY A 58 -21.66 -0.34 -13.52
CA GLY A 58 -22.46 -1.31 -12.76
C GLY A 58 -22.48 -1.18 -11.23
N PRO A 59 -23.35 -1.96 -10.54
CA PRO A 59 -23.79 -1.71 -9.15
C PRO A 59 -22.74 -2.00 -8.04
N ARG A 60 -21.47 -2.18 -8.41
CA ARG A 60 -20.39 -2.66 -7.52
C ARG A 60 -19.03 -2.02 -7.81
N ALA A 61 -19.00 -0.83 -8.40
CA ALA A 61 -17.74 -0.17 -8.70
C ALA A 61 -17.04 0.30 -7.42
N SER A 62 -16.07 -0.47 -6.93
CA SER A 62 -15.19 -0.08 -5.82
C SER A 62 -13.85 0.46 -6.33
N PHE A 63 -13.33 1.51 -5.71
CA PHE A 63 -11.98 2.00 -5.97
C PHE A 63 -10.96 1.17 -5.19
N THR A 64 -9.99 0.61 -5.90
CA THR A 64 -8.96 -0.24 -5.27
C THR A 64 -7.66 0.53 -5.12
N ILE A 65 -7.13 0.55 -3.91
CA ILE A 65 -5.83 1.13 -3.56
C ILE A 65 -4.89 -0.02 -3.22
N ALA A 66 -3.68 0.02 -3.79
CA ALA A 66 -2.62 -0.90 -3.41
C ALA A 66 -1.46 -0.10 -2.81
N ASP A 67 -1.12 -0.39 -1.56
CA ASP A 67 0.07 0.16 -0.91
C ASP A 67 1.17 -0.90 -0.90
N LEU A 68 2.27 -0.61 -1.60
CA LEU A 68 3.38 -1.51 -1.78
C LEU A 68 4.55 -1.04 -0.90
N GLY A 69 4.97 -1.90 0.03
CA GLY A 69 5.88 -1.52 1.11
C GLY A 69 5.13 -0.91 2.28
N CYS A 70 4.01 -1.52 2.70
CA CYS A 70 3.14 -0.97 3.74
C CYS A 70 3.77 -0.96 5.14
N SER A 71 4.84 -1.74 5.35
CA SER A 71 5.45 -1.96 6.65
C SER A 71 4.38 -2.37 7.68
N VAL A 72 4.50 -1.89 8.91
CA VAL A 72 3.62 -2.19 10.05
C VAL A 72 2.72 -1.01 10.44
N GLY A 73 2.73 0.07 9.64
CA GLY A 73 2.05 1.34 9.97
C GLY A 73 2.86 2.26 10.90
N PRO A 74 2.38 3.49 11.15
CA PRO A 74 1.08 4.05 10.75
C PRO A 74 1.11 4.81 9.42
N ASN A 75 2.28 5.01 8.82
CA ASN A 75 2.44 5.87 7.63
C ASN A 75 1.58 5.40 6.44
N THR A 76 1.47 4.08 6.26
CA THR A 76 0.57 3.45 5.27
C THR A 76 -0.89 3.93 5.40
N PHE A 77 -1.40 4.08 6.63
CA PHE A 77 -2.77 4.54 6.86
C PHE A 77 -2.95 6.01 6.48
N ILE A 78 -1.93 6.83 6.73
CA ILE A 78 -1.93 8.25 6.32
C ILE A 78 -1.94 8.35 4.80
N ALA A 79 -1.12 7.56 4.11
CA ALA A 79 -1.07 7.53 2.65
C ALA A 79 -2.41 7.13 2.04
N VAL A 80 -3.00 6.04 2.55
CA VAL A 80 -4.33 5.56 2.12
C VAL A 80 -5.41 6.62 2.37
N GLN A 81 -5.40 7.27 3.54
CA GLN A 81 -6.37 8.29 3.88
C GLN A 81 -6.27 9.51 2.95
N ASN A 82 -5.06 9.96 2.61
CA ASN A 82 -4.85 11.05 1.63
C ASN A 82 -5.45 10.71 0.27
N ILE A 83 -5.30 9.48 -0.21
CA ILE A 83 -5.90 9.03 -1.48
C ILE A 83 -7.43 9.03 -1.41
N ILE A 84 -7.99 8.47 -0.33
CA ILE A 84 -9.45 8.43 -0.13
C ILE A 84 -10.03 9.85 -0.10
N GLU A 85 -9.37 10.77 0.60
CA GLU A 85 -9.75 12.18 0.66
C GLU A 85 -9.70 12.84 -0.72
N ALA A 86 -8.64 12.63 -1.49
CA ALA A 86 -8.52 13.17 -2.84
C ALA A 86 -9.62 12.66 -3.79
N VAL A 87 -9.93 11.35 -3.74
CA VAL A 87 -11.02 10.75 -4.52
C VAL A 87 -12.37 11.34 -4.07
N ARG A 88 -12.64 11.43 -2.76
CA ARG A 88 -13.87 12.01 -2.23
C ARG A 88 -14.02 13.49 -2.58
N LYS A 89 -12.93 14.25 -2.55
CA LYS A 89 -12.90 15.67 -2.95
C LYS A 89 -13.29 15.83 -4.42
N LYS A 90 -12.88 14.90 -5.28
CA LYS A 90 -13.21 14.92 -6.71
C LYS A 90 -14.66 14.50 -6.99
N TYR A 91 -15.16 13.45 -6.34
CA TYR A 91 -16.46 12.84 -6.70
C TYR A 91 -17.60 13.13 -5.73
N GLY A 92 -17.33 13.71 -4.56
CA GLY A 92 -18.34 14.03 -3.56
C GLY A 92 -19.18 12.81 -3.16
N SER A 93 -20.50 12.92 -3.28
CA SER A 93 -21.46 11.85 -3.00
C SER A 93 -21.41 10.68 -3.98
N GLN A 94 -20.75 10.84 -5.13
CA GLN A 94 -20.55 9.79 -6.13
C GLN A 94 -19.24 9.01 -5.90
N ALA A 95 -18.53 9.28 -4.80
CA ALA A 95 -17.32 8.55 -4.48
C ALA A 95 -17.63 7.05 -4.27
N PRO A 96 -16.84 6.15 -4.89
CA PRO A 96 -17.06 4.71 -4.77
C PRO A 96 -16.67 4.19 -3.38
N ASP A 97 -17.07 2.96 -3.07
CA ASP A 97 -16.53 2.23 -1.92
C ASP A 97 -15.04 1.93 -2.12
N PHE A 98 -14.27 1.91 -1.04
CA PHE A 98 -12.82 1.73 -1.09
C PHE A 98 -12.39 0.33 -0.64
N GLN A 99 -11.50 -0.29 -1.43
CA GLN A 99 -10.78 -1.51 -1.04
C GLN A 99 -9.29 -1.22 -1.03
N VAL A 100 -8.60 -1.63 0.03
CA VAL A 100 -7.17 -1.35 0.24
C VAL A 100 -6.42 -2.66 0.41
N PHE A 101 -5.41 -2.86 -0.44
CA PHE A 101 -4.48 -3.96 -0.38
C PHE A 101 -3.15 -3.49 0.18
N PHE A 102 -2.83 -3.96 1.39
CA PHE A 102 -1.53 -3.75 2.00
C PHE A 102 -0.59 -4.88 1.58
N ASN A 103 0.53 -4.52 0.98
CA ASN A 103 1.53 -5.46 0.48
C ASN A 103 2.91 -5.10 1.00
N ASP A 104 3.66 -6.12 1.42
CA ASP A 104 5.04 -6.00 1.87
C ASP A 104 5.73 -7.36 1.71
N HIS A 105 6.97 -7.49 2.17
CA HIS A 105 7.67 -8.75 2.31
C HIS A 105 6.87 -9.76 3.13
N THR A 106 7.06 -11.05 2.84
CA THR A 106 6.39 -12.15 3.54
C THR A 106 6.74 -12.22 5.03
N ALA A 107 7.92 -11.71 5.40
CA ALA A 107 8.38 -11.60 6.79
C ALA A 107 7.81 -10.37 7.54
N ASN A 108 7.08 -9.47 6.85
CA ASN A 108 6.49 -8.31 7.50
C ASN A 108 5.44 -8.71 8.54
N ASP A 109 5.37 -7.96 9.63
CA ASP A 109 4.40 -8.21 10.70
C ASP A 109 3.04 -7.59 10.36
N PHE A 110 2.31 -8.31 9.50
CA PHE A 110 0.93 -7.95 9.19
C PHE A 110 -0.01 -8.04 10.40
N ASN A 111 0.31 -8.79 11.45
CA ASN A 111 -0.57 -8.85 12.63
C ASN A 111 -0.56 -7.51 13.35
N THR A 112 0.63 -6.91 13.52
CA THR A 112 0.76 -5.55 14.05
C THR A 112 0.06 -4.53 13.14
N LEU A 113 0.19 -4.66 11.82
CA LEU A 113 -0.53 -3.80 10.87
C LEU A 113 -2.06 -3.89 11.04
N PHE A 114 -2.62 -5.10 11.07
CA PHE A 114 -4.07 -5.29 11.19
C PHE A 114 -4.60 -4.91 12.57
N ALA A 115 -3.82 -5.11 13.63
CA ALA A 115 -4.18 -4.69 14.99
C ALA A 115 -4.17 -3.15 15.14
N SER A 116 -3.38 -2.44 14.33
CA SER A 116 -3.27 -0.98 14.34
C SER A 116 -4.17 -0.27 13.33
N LEU A 117 -5.03 -1.00 12.60
CA LEU A 117 -5.97 -0.40 11.67
C LEU A 117 -6.89 0.59 12.39
N PRO A 118 -7.16 1.77 11.79
CA PRO A 118 -8.14 2.69 12.35
C PRO A 118 -9.52 2.01 12.49
N PRO A 119 -10.18 2.12 13.66
CA PRO A 119 -11.48 1.50 13.89
C PRO A 119 -12.57 2.13 13.01
N GLU A 120 -12.50 3.45 12.79
CA GLU A 120 -13.47 4.22 11.99
C GLU A 120 -13.10 4.32 10.49
N ARG A 121 -12.34 3.34 9.98
CA ARG A 121 -11.90 3.36 8.58
C ARG A 121 -13.09 3.22 7.62
N ASN A 122 -13.05 3.98 6.54
CA ASN A 122 -14.05 3.94 5.47
C ASN A 122 -13.62 3.07 4.27
N TYR A 123 -12.89 1.99 4.53
CA TYR A 123 -12.37 1.10 3.50
C TYR A 123 -12.26 -0.34 3.99
N TYR A 124 -12.38 -1.29 3.06
CA TYR A 124 -12.11 -2.70 3.32
C TYR A 124 -10.61 -2.97 3.20
N ALA A 125 -10.00 -3.45 4.27
CA ALA A 125 -8.57 -3.76 4.31
C ALA A 125 -8.32 -5.24 4.00
N ARG A 126 -7.33 -5.53 3.16
CA ARG A 126 -6.83 -6.89 2.89
C ARG A 126 -5.31 -6.89 2.83
N SER A 127 -4.67 -7.97 3.26
CA SER A 127 -3.24 -8.19 2.98
C SER A 127 -3.11 -9.05 1.73
N SER A 128 -2.17 -8.66 0.88
CA SER A 128 -1.74 -9.50 -0.23
C SER A 128 -0.44 -10.21 0.16
N ARG A 129 -0.54 -11.29 0.94
CA ARG A 129 0.64 -12.02 1.44
C ARG A 129 1.49 -12.72 0.37
N VAL A 130 1.16 -12.65 -0.92
CA VAL A 130 1.67 -13.64 -1.91
C VAL A 130 1.88 -13.09 -3.32
N LEU A 131 1.93 -11.78 -3.55
CA LEU A 131 2.13 -11.28 -4.92
C LEU A 131 3.57 -10.83 -5.11
N PRO A 132 4.38 -11.55 -5.91
CA PRO A 132 5.60 -11.00 -6.45
C PRO A 132 5.27 -9.65 -7.10
N TRP A 133 6.17 -8.68 -6.97
CA TRP A 133 6.01 -7.33 -7.53
C TRP A 133 5.57 -7.35 -9.01
N SER A 134 6.00 -8.37 -9.76
CA SER A 134 5.64 -8.61 -11.16
C SER A 134 4.16 -8.96 -11.43
N ILE A 135 3.42 -9.46 -10.44
CA ILE A 135 2.03 -9.95 -10.61
C ILE A 135 0.99 -8.95 -10.05
N ILE A 136 1.43 -7.94 -9.29
CA ILE A 136 0.54 -6.90 -8.75
C ILE A 136 -0.26 -6.18 -9.86
N PRO A 137 0.33 -5.86 -11.04
CA PRO A 137 -0.42 -5.33 -12.17
C PRO A 137 -1.38 -6.32 -12.84
N ARG A 138 -1.41 -7.59 -12.43
CA ARG A 138 -2.32 -8.63 -12.97
C ARG A 138 -3.46 -8.98 -12.02
N VAL A 139 -3.27 -8.82 -10.71
CA VAL A 139 -4.26 -9.21 -9.69
C VAL A 139 -5.12 -8.04 -9.24
N VAL A 140 -4.63 -6.80 -9.34
CA VAL A 140 -5.43 -5.60 -9.06
C VAL A 140 -6.20 -5.19 -10.34
N PRO A 141 -7.55 -5.23 -10.35
CA PRO A 141 -8.37 -4.79 -11.49
C PRO A 141 -8.12 -3.30 -11.88
N PRO A 142 -8.70 -2.77 -12.97
CA PRO A 142 -8.18 -1.61 -13.69
C PRO A 142 -8.26 -0.23 -12.98
N PHE A 143 -8.82 -0.14 -11.78
CA PHE A 143 -8.99 1.12 -11.07
C PHE A 143 -7.85 1.33 -10.08
N ARG A 144 -6.83 2.12 -10.45
CA ARG A 144 -5.53 2.12 -9.77
C ARG A 144 -5.10 3.49 -9.24
N ALA A 145 -4.88 3.55 -7.93
CA ALA A 145 -3.83 4.38 -7.33
C ALA A 145 -2.80 3.43 -6.69
N LEU A 146 -1.54 3.56 -7.12
CA LEU A 146 -0.40 2.80 -6.60
C LEU A 146 0.42 3.73 -5.71
N PHE A 147 0.58 3.38 -4.44
CA PHE A 147 1.47 4.11 -3.56
C PHE A 147 2.61 3.24 -3.08
N LEU A 148 3.79 3.86 -2.99
CA LEU A 148 4.99 3.30 -2.43
C LEU A 148 5.26 4.07 -1.15
N CYS A 149 4.88 3.50 0.00
CA CYS A 149 5.11 4.14 1.29
C CYS A 149 6.61 4.19 1.64
N ASP A 150 7.47 3.43 0.95
CA ASP A 150 8.91 3.44 1.19
C ASP A 150 9.74 3.43 -0.11
N PRO A 151 10.48 4.51 -0.45
CA PRO A 151 11.44 4.47 -1.55
C PRO A 151 12.60 3.50 -1.30
N LEU A 152 12.82 3.03 -0.07
CA LEU A 152 13.84 2.02 0.25
C LEU A 152 13.37 0.58 -0.04
N ALA A 153 12.06 0.31 -0.13
CA ALA A 153 11.55 -1.01 -0.52
C ALA A 153 12.02 -1.42 -1.94
N LEU A 154 12.31 -0.43 -2.80
CA LEU A 154 12.91 -0.65 -4.12
C LEU A 154 14.35 -1.15 -4.09
N LYS A 155 15.15 -0.79 -3.07
CA LYS A 155 16.55 -1.24 -2.98
C LYS A 155 16.66 -2.74 -2.65
N GLY A 156 15.74 -3.28 -1.85
CA GLY A 156 15.66 -4.72 -1.59
C GLY A 156 15.36 -5.55 -2.85
N ALA A 157 14.52 -5.02 -3.74
CA ALA A 157 14.19 -5.68 -5.01
C ALA A 157 15.34 -5.65 -6.04
N GLN A 158 16.18 -4.61 -6.01
CA GLN A 158 17.33 -4.48 -6.93
C GLN A 158 18.55 -5.29 -6.48
N GLY A 159 18.64 -5.67 -5.20
CA GLY A 159 19.69 -6.54 -4.67
C GLY A 159 19.58 -8.01 -5.07
N ALA A 160 18.38 -8.46 -5.48
CA ALA A 160 18.13 -9.84 -5.92
C ALA A 160 18.35 -10.07 -7.44
N ALA A 161 18.82 -9.04 -8.17
CA ALA A 161 19.09 -9.08 -9.60
C ALA A 161 20.59 -8.94 -9.93
N ARG A 162 21.47 -9.41 -9.03
CA ARG A 162 22.91 -9.55 -9.28
C ARG A 162 23.38 -10.95 -8.94
#